data_AF-A0A1L9BJA8-F1
#
_entry.id   AF-A0A1L9BJA8-F1
#
_cell.length_a   1.000
_cell.length_b   1.000
_cell.length_c   1.000
_cell.angle_alpha   90.00
_cell.angle_beta   90.00
_cell.angle_gamma   90.00
#
_symmetry.space_group_name_H-M   'P 1'
#
loop_
_entity.id
_entity.type
_entity.pdbx_description
1 polymer ?
#
loop_
_entity_poly.entity_id
_entity_poly.type
_entity_poly.pdbx_seq_one_letter_code
_entity_poly.pdbx_strand_id
1 'polypeptide(L)'
;MAQLTVFIGTASQATYSGTPPVVKPGDSVLFILQNRTDTVTVEFDSGSPFSQKTFVLAGANTFTAQQTKTVVAGASGTYRFQAVPGLLPGQPGTVSGDIDVTPPQSPLP
;
A
#
# COMPACT_ATOMS: atom_id res chain seq x y z
N MET A 1 4.19 -17.52 3.77
CA MET A 1 4.01 -16.05 3.78
C MET A 1 4.00 -15.60 2.34
N ALA A 2 2.91 -15.02 1.89
CA ALA A 2 2.82 -14.44 0.55
C ALA A 2 3.24 -12.96 0.59
N GLN A 3 3.59 -12.42 -0.58
CA GLN A 3 3.89 -11.00 -0.74
C GLN A 3 3.02 -10.40 -1.86
N LEU A 4 2.31 -9.33 -1.55
CA LEU A 4 1.63 -8.48 -2.52
C LEU A 4 2.51 -7.27 -2.81
N THR A 5 2.73 -6.92 -4.07
CA THR A 5 3.41 -5.68 -4.45
C THR A 5 2.39 -4.68 -4.96
N VAL A 6 2.44 -3.46 -4.41
CA VAL A 6 1.61 -2.30 -4.78
C VAL A 6 2.52 -1.29 -5.47
N PHE A 7 2.25 -1.00 -6.73
CA PHE A 7 2.99 -0.03 -7.52
C PHE A 7 2.24 1.31 -7.55
N ILE A 8 2.88 2.34 -7.02
CA ILE A 8 2.39 3.71 -6.97
C ILE A 8 3.08 4.48 -8.10
N GLY A 9 2.39 4.60 -9.22
CA GLY A 9 2.88 5.27 -10.42
C GLY A 9 2.34 6.69 -10.58
N THR A 10 2.37 7.20 -11.81
CA THR A 10 1.80 8.51 -12.18
C THR A 10 0.30 8.45 -12.52
N ALA A 11 -0.26 7.24 -12.61
CA ALA A 11 -1.69 7.03 -12.82
C ALA A 11 -2.50 7.41 -11.58
N SER A 12 -3.80 7.66 -11.74
CA SER A 12 -4.72 7.95 -10.63
C SER A 12 -5.03 6.75 -9.75
N GLN A 13 -4.72 5.53 -10.21
CA GLN A 13 -4.88 4.28 -9.46
C GLN A 13 -3.57 3.51 -9.35
N ALA A 14 -3.37 2.87 -8.21
CA ALA A 14 -2.26 1.95 -7.98
C ALA A 14 -2.46 0.65 -8.78
N THR A 15 -1.36 0.01 -9.15
CA THR A 15 -1.39 -1.33 -9.76
C THR A 15 -0.81 -2.36 -8.80
N TYR A 16 -1.13 -3.64 -9.02
CA TYR A 16 -0.84 -4.71 -8.08
C TYR A 16 -0.17 -5.89 -8.78
N SER A 17 0.70 -6.60 -8.08
CA SER A 17 1.28 -7.86 -8.59
C SER A 17 0.30 -9.03 -8.60
N GLY A 18 -0.87 -8.88 -7.97
CA GLY A 18 -1.95 -9.88 -7.94
C GLY A 18 -3.32 -9.21 -8.06
N THR A 19 -4.21 -9.84 -8.81
CA THR A 19 -5.60 -9.41 -8.99
C THR A 19 -6.55 -10.56 -8.65
N PRO A 20 -7.44 -10.42 -7.65
CA PRO A 20 -7.63 -9.27 -6.76
C PRO A 20 -6.47 -9.08 -5.74
N PRO A 21 -6.26 -7.86 -5.20
CA PRO A 21 -5.18 -7.54 -4.26
C PRO A 21 -5.48 -8.07 -2.84
N VAL A 22 -5.58 -9.40 -2.72
CA VAL A 22 -5.97 -10.08 -1.49
C VAL A 22 -4.74 -10.55 -0.72
N VAL A 23 -4.72 -10.25 0.58
CA VAL A 23 -3.70 -10.69 1.54
C VAL A 23 -4.34 -11.30 2.79
N LYS A 24 -3.53 -11.97 3.62
CA LYS A 24 -3.95 -12.52 4.92
C LYS A 24 -3.11 -11.92 6.06
N PRO A 25 -3.61 -11.97 7.30
CA PRO A 25 -2.79 -11.63 8.46
C PRO A 25 -1.47 -12.41 8.48
N GLY A 26 -0.36 -11.70 8.68
CA GLY A 26 1.00 -12.25 8.59
C GLY A 26 1.65 -12.18 7.20
N ASP A 27 0.92 -11.88 6.14
CA ASP A 27 1.50 -11.61 4.82
C ASP A 27 2.19 -10.24 4.78
N SER A 28 3.06 -10.05 3.78
CA SER A 28 3.76 -8.80 3.56
C SER A 28 3.22 -8.07 2.34
N VAL A 29 3.13 -6.74 2.43
CA VAL A 29 2.78 -5.85 1.32
C VAL A 29 3.96 -4.94 1.04
N LEU A 30 4.49 -5.01 -0.16
CA LEU A 30 5.57 -4.14 -0.64
C LEU A 30 5.00 -2.99 -1.45
N PHE A 31 5.12 -1.78 -0.95
CA PHE A 31 4.77 -0.57 -1.70
C PHE A 31 6.01 -0.08 -2.45
N ILE A 32 5.86 0.26 -3.73
CA ILE A 32 6.95 0.75 -4.59
C ILE A 32 6.48 1.98 -5.36
N LEU A 33 7.26 3.07 -5.31
CA LEU A 33 7.13 4.17 -6.25
C LEU A 33 7.73 3.77 -7.59
N GLN A 34 6.93 3.81 -8.64
CA GLN A 34 7.36 3.47 -9.99
C GLN A 34 7.26 4.70 -10.90
N ASN A 35 8.33 4.98 -11.65
CA ASN A 35 8.40 6.12 -12.56
C ASN A 35 8.11 7.48 -11.88
N ARG A 36 8.50 7.60 -10.60
CA ARG A 36 8.33 8.78 -9.76
C ARG A 36 9.62 9.09 -9.01
N THR A 37 10.00 10.36 -8.97
CA THR A 37 11.15 10.85 -8.18
C THR A 37 10.73 11.70 -7.00
N ASP A 38 9.45 12.03 -6.90
CA ASP A 38 8.87 12.81 -5.83
C ASP A 38 8.69 12.00 -4.53
N THR A 39 8.40 12.72 -3.46
CA THR A 39 8.04 12.13 -2.17
C THR A 39 6.52 12.03 -2.08
N VAL A 40 6.05 10.84 -1.71
CA VAL A 40 4.63 10.51 -1.61
C VAL A 40 4.33 10.01 -0.20
N THR A 41 3.26 10.52 0.39
CA THR A 41 2.73 10.04 1.66
C THR A 41 1.59 9.09 1.38
N VAL A 42 1.73 7.83 1.78
CA VAL A 42 0.67 6.82 1.75
C VAL A 42 -0.14 6.94 3.04
N GLU A 43 -1.43 7.19 2.92
CA GLU A 43 -2.37 7.31 4.02
C GLU A 43 -3.57 6.38 3.79
N PHE A 44 -4.00 5.70 4.84
CA PHE A 44 -5.21 4.89 4.81
C PHE A 44 -6.40 5.65 5.39
N ASP A 45 -7.57 5.64 4.75
CA ASP A 45 -8.69 6.49 5.16
C ASP A 45 -9.33 6.05 6.50
N SER A 46 -9.81 4.79 6.56
CA SER A 46 -10.67 4.27 7.64
C SER A 46 -9.96 3.31 8.62
N GLY A 47 -8.64 3.38 8.70
CA GLY A 47 -7.80 2.43 9.45
C GLY A 47 -6.83 1.70 8.53
N SER A 48 -5.86 0.99 9.09
CA SER A 48 -4.80 0.34 8.31
C SER A 48 -4.70 -1.14 8.64
N PRO A 49 -4.39 -2.01 7.66
CA PRO A 49 -4.10 -3.41 7.92
C PRO A 49 -2.70 -3.60 8.54
N PHE A 50 -1.96 -2.51 8.76
CA PHE A 50 -0.60 -2.47 9.31
C PHE A 50 -0.54 -1.69 10.62
N SER A 51 0.57 -1.83 11.34
CA SER A 51 0.80 -1.06 12.59
C SER A 51 0.86 0.45 12.39
N GLN A 52 1.10 0.93 11.16
CA GLN A 52 1.14 2.34 10.81
C GLN A 52 0.01 2.67 9.83
N LYS A 53 -0.73 3.75 10.12
CA LYS A 53 -1.78 4.29 9.25
C LYS A 53 -1.22 5.11 8.09
N THR A 54 -0.05 5.70 8.29
CA THR A 54 0.57 6.61 7.34
C THR A 54 2.07 6.34 7.27
N PHE A 55 2.65 6.40 6.08
CA PHE A 55 4.09 6.29 5.87
C PHE A 55 4.51 7.00 4.58
N VAL A 56 5.80 7.29 4.46
CA VAL A 56 6.36 8.08 3.35
C VAL A 56 7.23 7.20 2.47
N LEU A 57 7.07 7.34 1.15
CA LEU A 57 7.95 6.80 0.13
C LEU A 57 8.65 7.98 -0.56
N ALA A 58 9.96 7.94 -0.69
CA ALA A 58 10.74 8.99 -1.35
C ALA A 58 11.40 8.43 -2.61
N GLY A 59 10.90 8.87 -3.77
CA GLY A 59 11.35 8.41 -5.10
C GLY A 59 12.76 8.85 -5.48
N ALA A 60 13.34 9.82 -4.77
CA ALA A 60 14.71 10.29 -5.01
C ALA A 60 15.80 9.24 -4.70
N ASN A 61 15.46 8.19 -3.95
CA ASN A 61 16.38 7.11 -3.60
C ASN A 61 15.66 5.76 -3.70
N THR A 62 16.25 4.79 -4.40
CA THR A 62 15.68 3.46 -4.61
C THR A 62 15.39 2.70 -3.32
N PHE A 63 16.16 2.95 -2.25
CA PHE A 63 15.92 2.32 -0.94
C PHE A 63 14.70 2.88 -0.21
N THR A 64 14.40 4.16 -0.39
CA THR A 64 13.25 4.85 0.22
C THR A 64 12.04 4.92 -0.69
N ALA A 65 12.22 4.60 -1.98
CA ALA A 65 11.16 4.49 -2.96
C ALA A 65 10.28 3.25 -2.72
N GLN A 66 10.70 2.34 -1.85
CA GLN A 66 9.95 1.13 -1.52
C GLN A 66 9.88 0.89 -0.01
N GLN A 67 8.77 0.34 0.45
CA GLN A 67 8.62 -0.05 1.85
C GLN A 67 7.75 -1.29 1.99
N THR A 68 8.24 -2.26 2.76
CA THR A 68 7.48 -3.46 3.13
C THR A 68 6.73 -3.21 4.43
N LYS A 69 5.45 -3.59 4.46
CA LYS A 69 4.59 -3.60 5.63
C LYS A 69 4.03 -5.01 5.86
N THR A 70 3.88 -5.41 7.11
CA THR A 70 3.33 -6.72 7.47
C THR A 70 1.91 -6.55 7.98
N VAL A 71 0.98 -7.35 7.45
CA VAL A 71 -0.43 -7.34 7.85
C VAL A 71 -0.56 -7.85 9.29
N VAL A 72 -1.22 -7.08 10.15
CA VAL A 72 -1.37 -7.43 11.58
C VAL A 72 -2.38 -8.57 11.78
N ALA A 73 -2.19 -9.36 12.85
CA ALA A 73 -2.95 -10.57 13.13
C ALA A 73 -4.49 -10.40 13.20
N GLY A 74 -4.98 -9.19 13.47
CA GLY A 74 -6.42 -8.88 13.59
C GLY A 74 -7.03 -8.10 12.42
N ALA A 75 -6.26 -7.79 11.37
CA ALA A 75 -6.78 -7.05 10.23
C ALA A 75 -7.77 -7.91 9.43
N SER A 76 -8.91 -7.33 9.06
CA SER A 76 -9.89 -7.97 8.18
C SER A 76 -10.74 -6.94 7.44
N GLY A 77 -11.13 -7.28 6.20
CA GLY A 77 -11.91 -6.40 5.33
C GLY A 77 -11.06 -5.59 4.35
N THR A 78 -11.70 -4.62 3.70
CA THR A 78 -11.09 -3.77 2.65
C THR A 78 -10.53 -2.49 3.25
N TYR A 79 -9.26 -2.21 2.97
CA TYR A 79 -8.55 -1.03 3.44
C TYR A 79 -8.18 -0.14 2.26
N ARG A 80 -8.86 1.01 2.16
CA ARG A 80 -8.57 2.02 1.13
C ARG A 80 -7.43 2.93 1.56
N PHE A 81 -6.54 3.22 0.61
CA PHE A 81 -5.44 4.15 0.79
C PHE A 81 -5.34 5.15 -0.36
N GLN A 82 -4.67 6.25 -0.06
CA GLN A 82 -4.29 7.28 -1.01
C GLN A 82 -2.80 7.57 -0.85
N ALA A 83 -2.11 7.74 -1.97
CA ALA A 83 -0.71 8.11 -2.05
C ALA A 83 -0.67 9.56 -2.54
N VAL A 84 -0.51 10.49 -1.60
CA VAL A 84 -0.57 11.94 -1.82
C VAL A 84 0.85 12.47 -2.08
N PRO A 85 1.10 13.14 -3.21
CA PRO A 85 2.40 13.77 -3.48
C PRO A 85 2.62 14.96 -2.55
N GLY A 86 3.87 15.42 -2.44
CA GLY A 86 4.15 16.72 -1.84
C GLY A 86 3.42 17.90 -2.53
N LEU A 87 3.55 19.09 -1.95
CA LEU A 87 2.93 20.32 -2.49
C LEU A 87 3.79 21.04 -3.55
N LEU A 88 4.67 20.33 -4.26
CA LEU A 88 5.53 20.99 -5.26
C LEU A 88 4.85 21.06 -6.63
N PRO A 89 4.92 22.21 -7.31
CA PRO A 89 4.38 22.36 -8.67
C PRO A 89 5.05 21.37 -9.64
N GLY A 90 4.23 20.70 -10.45
CA GLY A 90 4.70 19.70 -11.44
C GLY A 90 4.76 18.26 -10.93
N GLN A 91 4.36 17.98 -9.68
CA GLN A 91 4.29 16.61 -9.18
C GLN A 91 3.08 15.84 -9.77
N PRO A 92 3.20 14.52 -10.00
CA PRO A 92 2.07 13.71 -10.46
C PRO A 92 0.97 13.70 -9.41
N GLY A 93 -0.30 13.55 -9.80
CA GLY A 93 -1.44 13.60 -8.89
C GLY A 93 -1.49 12.48 -7.84
N THR A 94 -2.50 12.58 -6.96
CA THR A 94 -2.83 11.56 -5.96
C THR A 94 -3.20 10.24 -6.60
N VAL A 95 -2.62 9.16 -6.09
CA VAL A 95 -2.91 7.78 -6.51
C VAL A 95 -3.77 7.12 -5.44
N SER A 96 -4.84 6.43 -5.83
CA SER A 96 -5.68 5.68 -4.88
C SER A 96 -5.57 4.18 -5.08
N GLY A 97 -5.81 3.42 -4.01
CA GLY A 97 -5.90 1.97 -4.08
C GLY A 97 -6.60 1.36 -2.87
N ASP A 98 -6.71 0.04 -2.89
CA ASP A 98 -7.38 -0.78 -1.90
C ASP A 98 -6.62 -2.08 -1.69
N ILE A 99 -6.70 -2.59 -0.46
CA ILE A 99 -6.11 -3.88 -0.06
C ILE A 99 -7.19 -4.67 0.66
N ASP A 100 -7.49 -5.85 0.15
CA ASP A 100 -8.43 -6.77 0.78
C ASP A 100 -7.70 -7.72 1.72
N VAL A 101 -8.04 -7.68 3.00
CA VAL A 101 -7.52 -8.63 3.99
C VAL A 101 -8.57 -9.69 4.25
N THR A 102 -8.30 -10.91 3.78
CA THR A 102 -9.11 -12.08 4.11
C THR A 102 -8.69 -12.62 5.48
N PRO A 103 -9.63 -12.75 6.45
CA PRO A 103 -9.30 -13.37 7.72
C PRO A 103 -8.86 -14.83 7.48
N PRO A 104 -7.98 -15.38 8.34
CA PRO A 104 -7.72 -16.81 8.32
C PRO A 104 -9.07 -17.51 8.48
N GLN A 105 -9.38 -18.47 7.59
CA GLN A 105 -10.55 -19.30 7.77
C GLN A 105 -10.43 -19.94 9.15
N SER A 106 -11.30 -19.55 10.08
CA SER A 106 -11.46 -20.31 11.33
C SER A 106 -11.77 -21.75 10.91
N PRO A 107 -11.06 -22.76 11.43
CA PRO A 107 -11.52 -24.13 11.27
C PRO A 107 -12.95 -24.19 11.83
N LEU A 108 -13.89 -24.64 11.00
CA LEU A 108 -15.27 -24.88 11.43
C LEU A 108 -15.23 -25.80 12.68
N PRO A 109 -16.06 -25.52 13.70
CA PRO A 109 -16.18 -26.38 14.88
C PRO A 109 -16.72 -27.77 14.53
#